data_AF-A0A387FQY4-F1
#
_entry.id   AF-A0A387FQY4-F1
#
_cell.length_a   1.000
_cell.length_b   1.000
_cell.length_c   1.000
_cell.angle_alpha   90.00
_cell.angle_beta   90.00
_cell.angle_gamma   90.00
#
_symmetry.space_group_name_H-M   'P 1'
#
loop_
_entity.id
_entity.type
_entity.pdbx_description
1 polymer ?
#
loop_
_entity_poly.entity_id
_entity_poly.type
_entity_poly.pdbx_seq_one_letter_code
_entity_poly.pdbx_strand_id
1 'polypeptide(L)'
;MRGLQDLFCELPDGRAANARHSLADVLLIAFAAMLCGAESCVDFAAFGRDKQDVLSEFLQLDHGVPSHDTFSRTFRLLEPAAFEVVFRRFMTAFAAALAHAQGDQDERLPVLAIDGKSLRGAVEAAGSTTPLHLVTVWSAEQRLVLGQRLAAGRSEVTAAREIIALLDLAGSIVTADALHGSRRTAQAIRARSGDYALMIKGNRGPLHRAAAALFANVEPAAAASPHTSAAHGRVEERRAWVRAVPDWAETYRFDGLVAMARIDARRLVNGQEERQTRYVALSCLLHPDEVLRVVRAHWSIEDSQHWILDVAFGEDRIHTRNDHTAQNLAILRRLALNLLRSDPTKDSIRLKVKKAGWNNSFLKSLLAQMR
;
A
#
# COMPACT_ATOMS: atom_id res chain seq x y z
N MET A 1 4.66 -1.38 -23.70
CA MET A 1 3.65 -1.04 -22.69
C MET A 1 3.02 0.27 -23.13
N ARG A 2 1.74 0.53 -22.86
CA ARG A 2 1.23 1.91 -22.98
C ARG A 2 1.88 2.72 -21.87
N GLY A 3 2.45 3.87 -22.18
CA GLY A 3 3.12 4.68 -21.16
C GLY A 3 2.12 5.22 -20.13
N LEU A 4 2.60 5.77 -19.00
CA LEU A 4 1.71 6.37 -17.99
C LEU A 4 0.89 7.53 -18.60
N GLN A 5 1.46 8.27 -19.54
CA GLN A 5 0.77 9.36 -20.24
C GLN A 5 -0.46 8.85 -21.01
N ASP A 6 -0.33 7.72 -21.74
CA ASP A 6 -1.45 7.10 -22.45
C ASP A 6 -2.56 6.69 -21.48
N LEU A 7 -2.19 6.17 -20.30
CA LEU A 7 -3.15 5.79 -19.28
C LEU A 7 -3.86 7.02 -18.67
N PHE A 8 -3.16 8.15 -18.55
CA PHE A 8 -3.79 9.41 -18.11
C PHE A 8 -4.73 10.00 -19.16
N CYS A 9 -4.48 9.76 -20.46
CA CYS A 9 -5.41 10.16 -21.52
C CYS A 9 -6.76 9.42 -21.44
N GLU A 10 -6.82 8.26 -20.77
CA GLU A 10 -8.07 7.51 -20.57
C GLU A 10 -8.92 8.05 -19.41
N LEU A 11 -8.40 9.00 -18.62
CA LEU A 11 -9.14 9.59 -17.50
C LEU A 11 -10.21 10.58 -17.99
N PRO A 12 -11.42 10.53 -17.41
CA PRO A 12 -12.44 11.53 -17.72
C PRO A 12 -11.99 12.90 -17.22
N ASP A 13 -11.99 13.89 -18.12
CA ASP A 13 -11.67 15.28 -17.76
C ASP A 13 -12.92 15.99 -17.22
N GLY A 14 -13.01 16.11 -15.90
CA GLY A 14 -14.10 16.82 -15.22
C GLY A 14 -14.03 18.35 -15.33
N ARG A 15 -13.02 18.91 -16.01
CA ARG A 15 -12.88 20.36 -16.21
C ARG A 15 -13.79 20.85 -17.34
N ALA A 16 -13.95 22.17 -17.43
CA ALA A 16 -14.74 22.78 -18.49
C ALA A 16 -14.14 22.51 -19.88
N ALA A 17 -15.00 22.46 -20.91
CA ALA A 17 -14.61 22.19 -22.30
C ALA A 17 -13.61 23.20 -22.89
N ASN A 18 -13.44 24.37 -22.26
CA ASN A 18 -12.45 25.37 -22.64
C ASN A 18 -11.09 25.21 -21.90
N ALA A 19 -10.85 24.06 -21.26
CA ALA A 19 -9.55 23.75 -20.67
C ALA A 19 -8.46 23.77 -21.76
N ARG A 20 -7.43 24.60 -21.53
CA ARG A 20 -6.33 24.77 -22.48
C ARG A 20 -5.26 23.69 -22.36
N HIS A 21 -4.94 23.26 -21.14
CA HIS A 21 -3.93 22.23 -20.90
C HIS A 21 -4.58 20.85 -20.88
N SER A 22 -3.98 19.87 -21.56
CA SER A 22 -4.46 18.49 -21.51
C SER A 22 -4.44 17.93 -20.09
N LEU A 23 -5.36 17.03 -19.75
CA LEU A 23 -5.40 16.41 -18.42
C LEU A 23 -4.12 15.61 -18.15
N ALA A 24 -3.67 14.85 -19.16
CA ALA A 24 -2.47 14.02 -19.06
C ALA A 24 -1.21 14.84 -18.78
N ASP A 25 -1.04 16.00 -19.42
CA ASP A 25 0.13 16.85 -19.19
C ASP A 25 0.12 17.44 -17.78
N VAL A 26 -1.05 17.91 -17.32
CA VAL A 26 -1.20 18.42 -15.94
C VAL A 26 -0.83 17.33 -14.93
N LEU A 27 -1.32 16.10 -15.12
CA LEU A 27 -1.01 14.99 -14.21
C LEU A 27 0.47 14.58 -14.29
N LEU A 28 1.08 14.57 -15.48
CA LEU A 28 2.48 14.22 -15.64
C LEU A 28 3.42 15.27 -15.04
N ILE A 29 3.11 16.56 -15.18
CA ILE A 29 3.90 17.63 -14.55
C ILE A 29 3.79 17.53 -13.03
N ALA A 30 2.59 17.34 -12.49
CA ALA A 30 2.40 17.16 -11.05
C ALA A 30 3.14 15.90 -10.54
N PHE A 31 3.12 14.82 -11.32
CA PHE A 31 3.84 13.60 -11.01
C PHE A 31 5.35 13.81 -10.97
N ALA A 32 5.92 14.42 -12.01
CA ALA A 32 7.33 14.74 -12.09
C ALA A 32 7.77 15.68 -10.95
N ALA A 33 6.96 16.68 -10.64
CA ALA A 33 7.20 17.57 -9.51
C ALA A 33 7.23 16.80 -8.18
N MET A 34 6.30 15.85 -8.00
CA MET A 34 6.20 15.03 -6.79
C MET A 34 7.39 14.07 -6.62
N LEU A 35 7.94 13.53 -7.71
CA LEU A 35 9.22 12.79 -7.66
C LEU A 35 10.36 13.64 -7.12
N CYS A 36 10.30 14.96 -7.35
CA CYS A 36 11.27 15.94 -6.89
C CYS A 36 10.94 16.54 -5.50
N GLY A 37 9.88 16.06 -4.84
CA GLY A 37 9.49 16.48 -3.49
C GLY A 37 8.54 17.67 -3.44
N ALA A 38 7.86 18.01 -4.54
CA ALA A 38 6.79 19.01 -4.51
C ALA A 38 5.58 18.50 -3.72
N GLU A 39 5.03 19.35 -2.85
CA GLU A 39 3.96 18.96 -1.90
C GLU A 39 2.60 19.59 -2.24
N SER A 40 2.60 20.69 -3.00
CA SER A 40 1.42 21.51 -3.28
C SER A 40 1.26 21.89 -4.76
N CYS A 41 0.05 22.35 -5.12
CA CYS A 41 -0.22 22.88 -6.45
C CYS A 41 0.63 24.13 -6.80
N VAL A 42 1.07 24.88 -5.78
CA VAL A 42 2.01 26.01 -5.96
C VAL A 42 3.38 25.46 -6.36
N ASP A 43 3.84 24.42 -5.68
CA ASP A 43 5.11 23.76 -5.99
C ASP A 43 5.08 23.13 -7.38
N PHE A 44 3.97 22.51 -7.80
CA PHE A 44 3.83 21.95 -9.14
C PHE A 44 3.98 23.02 -10.24
N ALA A 45 3.37 24.19 -10.04
CA ALA A 45 3.49 25.30 -10.98
C ALA A 45 4.90 25.93 -10.96
N ALA A 46 5.54 26.04 -9.79
CA ALA A 46 6.93 26.49 -9.68
C ALA A 46 7.88 25.51 -10.38
N PHE A 47 7.79 24.22 -10.05
CA PHE A 47 8.56 23.14 -10.68
C PHE A 47 8.39 23.15 -12.20
N GLY A 48 7.15 23.25 -12.68
CA GLY A 48 6.88 23.23 -14.12
C GLY A 48 7.60 24.36 -14.86
N ARG A 49 7.64 25.57 -14.27
CA ARG A 49 8.36 26.72 -14.83
C ARG A 49 9.87 26.51 -14.78
N ASP A 50 10.40 26.06 -13.64
CA ASP A 50 11.84 25.89 -13.43
C ASP A 50 12.43 24.69 -14.21
N LYS A 51 11.59 23.71 -14.55
CA LYS A 51 11.99 22.49 -15.30
C LYS A 51 11.36 22.41 -16.68
N GLN A 52 10.89 23.53 -17.23
CA GLN A 52 10.21 23.56 -18.54
C GLN A 52 11.05 22.92 -19.65
N ASP A 53 12.37 23.16 -19.67
CA ASP A 53 13.29 22.55 -20.64
C ASP A 53 13.37 21.03 -20.54
N VAL A 54 13.23 20.47 -19.33
CA VAL A 54 13.21 19.02 -19.14
C VAL A 54 11.85 18.46 -19.55
N LEU A 55 10.77 19.16 -19.21
CA LEU A 55 9.41 18.72 -19.47
C LEU A 55 9.09 18.76 -20.97
N SER A 56 9.64 19.70 -21.74
CA SER A 56 9.43 19.81 -23.19
C SER A 56 10.02 18.64 -24.00
N GLU A 57 10.91 17.83 -23.39
CA GLU A 57 11.39 16.57 -24.00
C GLU A 57 10.34 15.44 -23.95
N PHE A 58 9.32 15.59 -23.11
CA PHE A 58 8.25 14.61 -22.92
C PHE A 58 6.87 15.17 -23.28
N LEU A 59 6.68 16.49 -23.24
CA LEU A 59 5.40 17.18 -23.36
C LEU A 59 5.48 18.28 -24.44
N GLN A 60 4.40 18.47 -25.19
CA GLN A 60 4.32 19.53 -26.22
C GLN A 60 4.25 20.93 -25.58
N LEU A 61 3.52 21.07 -24.44
CA LEU A 61 3.35 22.34 -23.71
C LEU A 61 2.85 23.51 -24.57
N ASP A 62 1.94 23.27 -25.52
CA ASP A 62 1.42 24.26 -26.48
C ASP A 62 0.90 25.56 -25.83
N HIS A 63 0.38 25.46 -24.61
CA HIS A 63 -0.15 26.58 -23.83
C HIS A 63 0.72 26.95 -22.62
N GLY A 64 1.96 26.48 -22.60
CA GLY A 64 2.91 26.65 -21.50
C GLY A 64 2.58 25.79 -20.26
N VAL A 65 3.25 26.11 -19.16
CA VAL A 65 3.10 25.42 -17.87
C VAL A 65 1.77 25.83 -17.19
N PRO A 66 0.96 24.88 -16.71
CA PRO A 66 -0.27 25.18 -15.98
C PRO A 66 -0.04 26.02 -14.72
N SER A 67 -0.97 26.92 -14.42
CA SER A 67 -0.96 27.67 -13.15
C SER A 67 -1.33 26.79 -11.94
N HIS A 68 -1.00 27.25 -10.74
CA HIS A 68 -1.38 26.56 -9.50
C HIS A 68 -2.92 26.41 -9.37
N ASP A 69 -3.70 27.38 -9.86
CA ASP A 69 -5.16 27.28 -9.95
C ASP A 69 -5.62 26.17 -10.89
N THR A 70 -4.89 25.95 -11.98
CA THR A 70 -5.19 24.88 -12.94
C THR A 70 -4.94 23.52 -12.31
N PHE A 71 -3.82 23.33 -11.61
CA PHE A 71 -3.57 22.11 -10.84
C PHE A 71 -4.64 21.88 -9.76
N SER A 72 -4.93 22.92 -8.97
CA SER A 72 -5.94 22.87 -7.91
C SER A 72 -7.31 22.46 -8.46
N ARG A 73 -7.79 23.12 -9.53
CA ARG A 73 -9.05 22.77 -10.18
C ARG A 73 -9.05 21.35 -10.73
N THR A 74 -7.95 20.92 -11.35
CA THR A 74 -7.80 19.57 -11.90
C THR A 74 -7.96 18.51 -10.80
N PHE A 75 -7.21 18.62 -9.70
CA PHE A 75 -7.27 17.63 -8.62
C PHE A 75 -8.56 17.67 -7.80
N ARG A 76 -9.26 18.80 -7.76
CA ARG A 76 -10.59 18.90 -7.15
C ARG A 76 -11.67 18.18 -7.94
N LEU A 77 -11.60 18.26 -9.27
CA LEU A 77 -12.63 17.73 -10.19
C LEU A 77 -12.33 16.33 -10.73
N LEU A 78 -11.07 15.88 -10.63
CA LEU A 78 -10.69 14.54 -11.08
C LEU A 78 -11.39 13.48 -10.22
N GLU A 79 -12.10 12.57 -10.87
CA GLU A 79 -12.85 11.49 -10.21
C GLU A 79 -11.88 10.42 -9.66
N PRO A 80 -11.77 10.26 -8.31
CA PRO A 80 -10.77 9.37 -7.73
C PRO A 80 -10.96 7.92 -8.10
N ALA A 81 -12.21 7.46 -8.26
CA ALA A 81 -12.48 6.08 -8.66
C ALA A 81 -11.91 5.76 -10.06
N ALA A 82 -12.02 6.70 -11.00
CA ALA A 82 -11.42 6.56 -12.32
C ALA A 82 -9.88 6.58 -12.24
N PHE A 83 -9.32 7.44 -11.39
CA PHE A 83 -7.87 7.52 -11.20
C PHE A 83 -7.29 6.26 -10.54
N GLU A 84 -7.99 5.67 -9.56
CA GLU A 84 -7.63 4.39 -8.95
C GLU A 84 -7.61 3.23 -9.96
N VAL A 85 -8.52 3.22 -10.94
CA VAL A 85 -8.52 2.20 -12.01
C VAL A 85 -7.27 2.32 -12.88
N VAL A 86 -6.92 3.53 -13.29
CA VAL A 86 -5.71 3.80 -14.08
C VAL A 86 -4.45 3.45 -13.28
N PHE A 87 -4.38 3.86 -12.02
CA PHE A 87 -3.29 3.52 -11.12
C PHE A 87 -3.09 2.01 -11.01
N ARG A 88 -4.15 1.25 -10.73
CA ARG A 88 -4.07 -0.22 -10.61
C ARG A 88 -3.64 -0.88 -11.90
N ARG A 89 -4.17 -0.46 -13.06
CA ARG A 89 -3.75 -0.98 -14.37
C ARG A 89 -2.28 -0.75 -14.64
N PHE A 90 -1.78 0.45 -14.36
CA PHE A 90 -0.36 0.76 -14.44
C PHE A 90 0.45 -0.15 -13.52
N MET A 91 0.04 -0.26 -12.25
CA MET A 91 0.78 -1.04 -11.25
C MET A 91 0.81 -2.54 -11.57
N THR A 92 -0.25 -3.11 -12.13
CA THR A 92 -0.25 -4.49 -12.61
C THR A 92 0.78 -4.71 -13.72
N ALA A 93 0.81 -3.83 -14.72
CA ALA A 93 1.79 -3.91 -15.81
C ALA A 93 3.23 -3.69 -15.31
N PHE A 94 3.41 -2.72 -14.41
CA PHE A 94 4.71 -2.38 -13.82
C PHE A 94 5.26 -3.51 -12.95
N ALA A 95 4.43 -4.11 -12.09
CA ALA A 95 4.81 -5.26 -11.26
C ALA A 95 5.21 -6.47 -12.11
N ALA A 96 4.46 -6.76 -13.19
CA ALA A 96 4.80 -7.84 -14.11
C ALA A 96 6.16 -7.60 -14.80
N ALA A 97 6.42 -6.36 -15.24
CA ALA A 97 7.70 -5.99 -15.84
C ALA A 97 8.88 -6.18 -14.89
N LEU A 98 8.71 -5.79 -13.61
CA LEU A 98 9.73 -5.95 -12.58
C LEU A 98 9.98 -7.43 -12.24
N ALA A 99 8.93 -8.25 -12.16
CA ALA A 99 9.05 -9.68 -11.90
C ALA A 99 9.87 -10.38 -13.00
N HIS A 100 9.61 -10.06 -14.28
CA HIS A 100 10.41 -10.58 -15.39
C HIS A 100 11.89 -10.18 -15.34
N ALA A 101 12.19 -8.99 -14.83
CA ALA A 101 13.56 -8.48 -14.72
C ALA A 101 14.34 -9.09 -13.54
N GLN A 102 13.66 -9.50 -12.46
CA GLN A 102 14.31 -9.97 -11.24
C GLN A 102 14.60 -11.48 -11.23
N GLY A 103 13.99 -12.26 -12.13
CA GLY A 103 14.18 -13.71 -12.20
C GLY A 103 13.53 -14.41 -11.01
N ASP A 104 12.41 -15.08 -11.23
CA ASP A 104 11.64 -15.68 -10.14
C ASP A 104 12.33 -16.97 -9.65
N GLN A 105 13.00 -16.90 -8.50
CA GLN A 105 13.69 -18.04 -7.86
C GLN A 105 13.11 -18.40 -6.49
N ASP A 106 12.10 -17.68 -6.01
CA ASP A 106 11.50 -17.92 -4.70
C ASP A 106 10.19 -18.71 -4.88
N GLU A 107 10.18 -19.98 -4.46
CA GLU A 107 9.00 -20.85 -4.55
C GLU A 107 7.89 -20.48 -3.54
N ARG A 108 8.13 -19.50 -2.66
CA ARG A 108 7.16 -19.05 -1.66
C ARG A 108 6.09 -18.15 -2.27
N LEU A 109 4.89 -18.21 -1.70
CA LEU A 109 3.78 -17.34 -2.12
C LEU A 109 4.11 -15.85 -1.81
N PRO A 110 3.97 -14.93 -2.77
CA PRO A 110 4.09 -13.49 -2.53
C PRO A 110 3.04 -13.01 -1.53
N VAL A 111 3.43 -12.12 -0.63
CA VAL A 111 2.59 -11.59 0.45
C VAL A 111 1.99 -10.24 0.04
N LEU A 112 0.67 -10.19 0.07
CA LEU A 112 -0.11 -8.97 -0.11
C LEU A 112 -0.66 -8.51 1.24
N ALA A 113 -0.11 -7.42 1.77
CA ALA A 113 -0.59 -6.81 3.00
C ALA A 113 -1.72 -5.81 2.72
N ILE A 114 -2.78 -5.86 3.52
CA ILE A 114 -3.88 -4.90 3.50
C ILE A 114 -3.94 -4.17 4.83
N ASP A 115 -3.85 -2.85 4.78
CA ASP A 115 -3.88 -2.00 5.97
C ASP A 115 -4.43 -0.59 5.66
N GLY A 116 -4.97 0.04 6.69
CA GLY A 116 -5.57 1.38 6.65
C GLY A 116 -4.59 2.49 7.05
N LYS A 117 -4.47 3.54 6.23
CA LYS A 117 -3.76 4.79 6.57
C LYS A 117 -4.72 5.95 6.72
N SER A 118 -4.68 6.60 7.88
CA SER A 118 -5.30 7.91 8.08
C SER A 118 -4.37 9.01 7.58
N LEU A 119 -4.86 9.86 6.67
CA LEU A 119 -4.19 11.07 6.20
C LEU A 119 -4.46 12.20 7.20
N ARG A 120 -3.59 12.38 8.20
CA ARG A 120 -3.89 13.24 9.36
C ARG A 120 -4.14 14.71 9.00
N GLY A 121 -3.49 15.19 7.94
CA GLY A 121 -3.63 16.55 7.44
C GLY A 121 -4.90 16.80 6.61
N ALA A 122 -5.49 15.74 6.04
CA ALA A 122 -6.63 15.82 5.12
C ALA A 122 -7.95 15.60 5.86
N VAL A 123 -8.70 16.67 6.05
CA VAL A 123 -9.98 16.68 6.79
C VAL A 123 -11.10 17.11 5.83
N GLU A 124 -12.22 16.38 5.82
CA GLU A 124 -13.30 16.50 4.83
C GLU A 124 -14.02 17.87 4.80
N ALA A 125 -14.02 18.64 5.90
CA ALA A 125 -14.68 19.94 5.97
C ALA A 125 -14.10 20.85 7.07
N ALA A 126 -14.32 22.16 6.96
CA ALA A 126 -14.05 23.10 8.04
C ALA A 126 -14.90 22.72 9.27
N GLY A 127 -14.24 22.28 10.36
CA GLY A 127 -14.88 21.85 11.60
C GLY A 127 -15.04 20.33 11.76
N SER A 128 -14.75 19.52 10.74
CA SER A 128 -14.58 18.08 10.93
C SER A 128 -13.24 17.82 11.64
N THR A 129 -13.19 16.76 12.45
CA THR A 129 -11.94 16.28 13.09
C THR A 129 -11.52 14.91 12.55
N THR A 130 -12.28 14.35 11.60
CA THR A 130 -12.02 13.01 11.08
C THR A 130 -11.13 13.12 9.85
N PRO A 131 -9.92 12.55 9.90
CA PRO A 131 -9.04 12.50 8.74
C PRO A 131 -9.58 11.53 7.68
N LEU A 132 -9.25 11.80 6.42
CA LEU A 132 -9.47 10.89 5.31
C LEU A 132 -8.72 9.58 5.58
N HIS A 133 -9.39 8.44 5.40
CA HIS A 133 -8.81 7.13 5.66
C HIS A 133 -8.77 6.28 4.39
N LEU A 134 -7.60 5.74 4.05
CA LEU A 134 -7.34 4.97 2.83
C LEU A 134 -6.88 3.57 3.17
N VAL A 135 -7.56 2.56 2.64
CA VAL A 135 -7.07 1.18 2.67
C VAL A 135 -6.11 0.96 1.52
N THR A 136 -4.94 0.42 1.82
CA THR A 136 -3.85 0.19 0.86
C THR A 136 -3.61 -1.29 0.69
N VAL A 137 -3.29 -1.70 -0.54
CA VAL A 137 -2.76 -3.05 -0.80
C VAL A 137 -1.29 -2.96 -1.18
N TRP A 138 -0.46 -3.69 -0.45
CA TRP A 138 0.99 -3.62 -0.47
C TRP A 138 1.59 -4.98 -0.81
N SER A 139 2.41 -5.05 -1.85
CA SER A 139 3.25 -6.22 -2.13
C SER A 139 4.54 -6.11 -1.32
N ALA A 140 4.74 -7.03 -0.37
CA ALA A 140 5.87 -6.95 0.56
C ALA A 140 7.21 -7.26 -0.12
N GLU A 141 7.22 -8.24 -1.03
CA GLU A 141 8.42 -8.67 -1.76
C GLU A 141 8.88 -7.59 -2.74
N GLN A 142 7.96 -7.11 -3.57
CA GLN A 142 8.26 -6.09 -4.59
C GLN A 142 8.37 -4.68 -4.00
N ARG A 143 7.90 -4.50 -2.76
CA ARG A 143 7.82 -3.21 -2.07
C ARG A 143 7.00 -2.18 -2.85
N LEU A 144 5.88 -2.61 -3.42
CA LEU A 144 4.99 -1.78 -4.24
C LEU A 144 3.61 -1.62 -3.63
N VAL A 145 3.04 -0.43 -3.78
CA VAL A 145 1.61 -0.20 -3.56
C VAL A 145 0.87 -0.61 -4.82
N LEU A 146 0.02 -1.63 -4.75
CA LEU A 146 -0.72 -2.16 -5.90
C LEU A 146 -2.06 -1.47 -6.11
N GLY A 147 -2.63 -0.91 -5.04
CA GLY A 147 -3.90 -0.21 -5.10
C GLY A 147 -4.24 0.48 -3.79
N GLN A 148 -5.29 1.30 -3.84
CA GLN A 148 -5.90 1.88 -2.65
C GLN A 148 -7.40 2.10 -2.83
N ARG A 149 -8.11 2.27 -1.73
CA ARG A 149 -9.52 2.62 -1.71
C ARG A 149 -9.84 3.52 -0.52
N LEU A 150 -10.66 4.55 -0.74
CA LEU A 150 -11.22 5.39 0.33
C LEU A 150 -12.15 4.59 1.26
N ALA A 151 -11.92 4.68 2.56
CA ALA A 151 -12.81 4.16 3.59
C ALA A 151 -13.86 5.21 3.98
N ALA A 152 -14.84 5.43 3.09
CA ALA A 152 -15.94 6.36 3.34
C ALA A 152 -16.68 6.03 4.66
N GLY A 153 -16.92 7.04 5.50
CA GLY A 153 -17.65 6.88 6.75
C GLY A 153 -17.01 5.89 7.76
N ARG A 154 -15.67 5.70 7.71
CA ARG A 154 -14.89 4.78 8.56
C ARG A 154 -15.22 3.29 8.37
N SER A 155 -15.78 2.89 7.22
CA SER A 155 -15.99 1.47 6.91
C SER A 155 -14.72 0.85 6.29
N GLU A 156 -13.61 0.88 7.01
CA GLU A 156 -12.30 0.37 6.57
C GLU A 156 -12.39 -1.09 6.09
N VAL A 157 -13.15 -1.92 6.81
CA VAL A 157 -13.41 -3.31 6.42
C VAL A 157 -14.17 -3.41 5.09
N THR A 158 -15.03 -2.45 4.75
CA THR A 158 -15.73 -2.41 3.45
C THR A 158 -14.77 -2.02 2.35
N ALA A 159 -13.99 -0.95 2.53
CA ALA A 159 -12.99 -0.53 1.55
C ALA A 159 -11.95 -1.64 1.28
N ALA A 160 -11.51 -2.37 2.31
CA ALA A 160 -10.65 -3.54 2.17
C ALA A 160 -11.27 -4.63 1.27
N ARG A 161 -12.56 -4.93 1.45
CA ARG A 161 -13.27 -5.92 0.63
C ARG A 161 -13.47 -5.45 -0.81
N GLU A 162 -13.77 -4.17 -1.01
CA GLU A 162 -13.90 -3.59 -2.34
C GLU A 162 -12.59 -3.65 -3.13
N ILE A 163 -11.45 -3.34 -2.49
CA ILE A 163 -10.17 -3.43 -3.19
C ILE A 163 -9.75 -4.88 -3.45
N ILE A 164 -10.00 -5.81 -2.52
CA ILE A 164 -9.78 -7.25 -2.72
C ILE A 164 -10.51 -7.74 -3.97
N ALA A 165 -11.78 -7.35 -4.14
CA ALA A 165 -12.59 -7.76 -5.29
C ALA A 165 -12.03 -7.29 -6.65
N LEU A 166 -11.16 -6.27 -6.65
CA LEU A 166 -10.56 -5.70 -7.85
C LEU A 166 -9.17 -6.24 -8.19
N LEU A 167 -8.56 -7.03 -7.30
CA LEU A 167 -7.21 -7.55 -7.47
C LEU A 167 -7.24 -8.99 -7.98
N ASP A 168 -6.23 -9.36 -8.76
CA ASP A 168 -5.92 -10.77 -9.00
C ASP A 168 -5.06 -11.26 -7.84
N LEU A 169 -5.57 -12.25 -7.11
CA LEU A 169 -4.94 -12.78 -5.90
C LEU A 169 -4.45 -14.22 -6.09
N ALA A 170 -4.66 -14.81 -7.29
CA ALA A 170 -4.24 -16.17 -7.57
C ALA A 170 -2.72 -16.32 -7.34
N GLY A 171 -2.34 -17.36 -6.60
CA GLY A 171 -0.94 -17.63 -6.27
C GLY A 171 -0.32 -16.62 -5.31
N SER A 172 -1.11 -15.88 -4.53
CA SER A 172 -0.62 -14.96 -3.49
C SER A 172 -1.26 -15.25 -2.13
N ILE A 173 -0.60 -14.82 -1.06
CA ILE A 173 -1.16 -14.87 0.30
C ILE A 173 -1.47 -13.47 0.81
N VAL A 174 -2.75 -13.23 1.13
CA VAL A 174 -3.22 -11.96 1.70
C VAL A 174 -3.08 -11.99 3.21
N THR A 175 -2.45 -10.97 3.77
CA THR A 175 -2.36 -10.76 5.22
C THR A 175 -2.92 -9.42 5.62
N ALA A 176 -3.63 -9.38 6.73
CA ALA A 176 -4.28 -8.19 7.22
C ALA A 176 -4.36 -8.23 8.73
N ASP A 177 -4.56 -7.05 9.31
CA ASP A 177 -4.67 -6.86 10.75
C ASP A 177 -5.91 -7.57 11.34
N ALA A 178 -6.03 -7.49 12.66
CA ALA A 178 -7.15 -8.09 13.37
C ALA A 178 -8.51 -7.48 13.01
N LEU A 179 -8.56 -6.20 12.64
CA LEU A 179 -9.80 -5.55 12.19
C LEU A 179 -10.33 -6.18 10.91
N HIS A 180 -9.43 -6.56 10.01
CA HIS A 180 -9.75 -7.22 8.74
C HIS A 180 -9.92 -8.74 8.82
N GLY A 181 -9.51 -9.39 9.92
CA GLY A 181 -9.61 -10.84 10.12
C GLY A 181 -11.02 -11.38 10.35
N SER A 182 -11.90 -11.19 9.37
CA SER A 182 -13.31 -11.56 9.41
C SER A 182 -13.66 -12.64 8.37
N ARG A 183 -14.75 -13.37 8.63
CA ARG A 183 -15.31 -14.37 7.71
C ARG A 183 -15.60 -13.80 6.32
N ARG A 184 -16.10 -12.56 6.26
CA ARG A 184 -16.41 -11.89 4.99
C ARG A 184 -15.14 -11.51 4.22
N THR A 185 -14.07 -11.17 4.92
CA THR A 185 -12.78 -10.88 4.30
C THR A 185 -12.17 -12.16 3.73
N ALA A 186 -12.20 -13.26 4.48
CA ALA A 186 -11.76 -14.57 4.01
C ALA A 186 -12.51 -14.98 2.73
N GLN A 187 -13.84 -14.89 2.75
CA GLN A 187 -14.67 -15.15 1.56
C GLN A 187 -14.30 -14.26 0.37
N ALA A 188 -14.07 -12.97 0.59
CA ALA A 188 -13.67 -12.05 -0.48
C ALA A 188 -12.32 -12.43 -1.11
N ILE A 189 -11.36 -12.88 -0.29
CA ILE A 189 -10.04 -13.33 -0.77
C ILE A 189 -10.17 -14.65 -1.55
N ARG A 190 -10.91 -15.63 -1.00
CA ARG A 190 -11.13 -16.93 -1.65
C ARG A 190 -11.89 -16.81 -2.97
N ALA A 191 -12.85 -15.88 -3.06
CA ALA A 191 -13.57 -15.59 -4.30
C ALA A 191 -12.66 -15.07 -5.45
N ARG A 192 -11.44 -14.65 -5.12
CA ARG A 192 -10.41 -14.21 -6.07
C ARG A 192 -9.23 -15.20 -6.14
N SER A 193 -9.44 -16.43 -5.67
CA SER A 193 -8.47 -17.53 -5.66
C SER A 193 -7.19 -17.24 -4.84
N GLY A 194 -7.24 -16.26 -3.93
CA GLY A 194 -6.12 -15.96 -3.05
C GLY A 194 -6.08 -16.88 -1.83
N ASP A 195 -4.88 -17.10 -1.30
CA ASP A 195 -4.69 -17.61 0.05
C ASP A 195 -4.68 -16.47 1.07
N TYR A 196 -4.87 -16.80 2.35
CA TYR A 196 -4.85 -15.81 3.41
C TYR A 196 -4.12 -16.29 4.67
N ALA A 197 -3.54 -15.32 5.38
CA ALA A 197 -3.10 -15.42 6.75
C ALA A 197 -3.66 -14.23 7.55
N LEU A 198 -4.85 -14.41 8.12
CA LEU A 198 -5.62 -13.34 8.75
C LEU A 198 -5.50 -13.43 10.27
N MET A 199 -5.06 -12.34 10.91
CA MET A 199 -5.04 -12.24 12.36
C MET A 199 -6.47 -12.22 12.90
N ILE A 200 -6.78 -13.09 13.86
CA ILE A 200 -8.11 -13.13 14.48
C ILE A 200 -8.15 -12.18 15.67
N LYS A 201 -9.07 -11.21 15.65
CA LYS A 201 -9.28 -10.27 16.76
C LYS A 201 -9.63 -10.99 18.07
N GLY A 202 -8.85 -10.75 19.13
CA GLY A 202 -9.20 -11.14 20.50
C GLY A 202 -10.36 -10.26 21.01
N ASN A 203 -11.38 -10.76 21.71
CA ASN A 203 -11.28 -11.58 22.92
C ASN A 203 -12.59 -12.31 23.32
N ARG A 204 -13.57 -12.53 22.41
CA ARG A 204 -14.85 -13.25 22.73
C ARG A 204 -15.47 -14.12 21.61
N GLY A 205 -14.81 -14.29 20.46
CA GLY A 205 -15.34 -15.07 19.34
C GLY A 205 -15.20 -16.60 19.50
N PRO A 206 -16.12 -17.43 18.98
CA PRO A 206 -16.02 -18.89 19.03
C PRO A 206 -14.72 -19.43 18.42
N LEU A 207 -14.29 -18.91 17.27
CA LEU A 207 -13.04 -19.30 16.59
C LEU A 207 -11.80 -18.99 17.45
N HIS A 208 -11.76 -17.81 18.09
CA HIS A 208 -10.65 -17.44 18.97
C HIS A 208 -10.57 -18.36 20.19
N ARG A 209 -11.70 -18.70 20.82
CA ARG A 209 -11.71 -19.65 21.96
C ARG A 209 -11.23 -21.03 21.54
N ALA A 210 -11.68 -21.50 20.38
CA ALA A 210 -11.25 -22.78 19.84
C ALA A 210 -9.75 -22.78 19.55
N ALA A 211 -9.22 -21.72 18.92
CA ALA A 211 -7.78 -21.56 18.69
C ALA A 211 -6.99 -21.57 20.01
N ALA A 212 -7.46 -20.84 21.02
CA ALA A 212 -6.81 -20.85 22.34
C ALA A 212 -6.80 -22.23 22.98
N ALA A 213 -7.90 -22.99 22.89
CA ALA A 213 -7.94 -24.38 23.37
C ALA A 213 -7.01 -25.30 22.57
N LEU A 214 -7.00 -25.15 21.24
CA LEU A 214 -6.15 -25.93 20.33
C LEU A 214 -4.65 -25.77 20.64
N PHE A 215 -4.25 -24.60 21.11
CA PHE A 215 -2.86 -24.29 21.43
C PHE A 215 -2.56 -24.17 22.94
N ALA A 216 -3.47 -24.63 23.81
CA ALA A 216 -3.28 -24.54 25.26
C ALA A 216 -2.01 -25.31 25.72
N ASN A 217 -1.76 -26.47 25.11
CA ASN A 217 -0.62 -27.35 25.40
C ASN A 217 0.23 -27.53 24.15
N VAL A 218 1.06 -26.54 23.82
CA VAL A 218 2.03 -26.65 22.72
C VAL A 218 3.40 -27.03 23.25
N GLU A 219 4.04 -28.00 22.61
CA GLU A 219 5.44 -28.33 22.90
C GLU A 219 6.37 -27.26 22.29
N PRO A 220 7.39 -26.77 23.03
CA PRO A 220 8.34 -25.79 22.51
C PRO A 220 9.11 -26.27 21.28
N ALA A 221 9.33 -27.58 21.13
CA ALA A 221 10.08 -28.17 20.02
C ALA A 221 9.30 -28.16 18.69
N ALA A 222 7.96 -28.05 18.73
CA ALA A 222 7.11 -27.93 17.54
C ALA A 222 7.00 -26.49 17.02
N ALA A 223 7.69 -25.54 17.66
CA ALA A 223 7.70 -24.15 17.25
C ALA A 223 8.66 -23.89 16.10
N ALA A 224 8.38 -22.86 15.30
CA ALA A 224 9.36 -22.17 14.46
C ALA A 224 10.65 -21.87 15.23
N SER A 225 11.78 -21.79 14.52
CA SER A 225 13.01 -21.29 15.13
C SER A 225 12.77 -19.88 15.68
N PRO A 226 13.24 -19.54 16.89
CA PRO A 226 12.96 -18.24 17.48
C PRO A 226 13.54 -17.14 16.60
N HIS A 227 12.67 -16.27 16.10
CA HIS A 227 13.10 -15.12 15.34
C HIS A 227 13.37 -13.96 16.30
N THR A 228 14.64 -13.64 16.49
CA THR A 228 15.08 -12.53 17.34
C THR A 228 15.42 -11.32 16.47
N SER A 229 14.88 -10.15 16.82
CA SER A 229 15.31 -8.87 16.26
C SER A 229 15.68 -7.90 17.38
N ALA A 230 16.80 -7.21 17.23
CA ALA A 230 17.24 -6.15 18.13
C ALA A 230 17.37 -4.83 17.36
N ALA A 231 16.64 -3.79 17.76
CA ALA A 231 16.72 -2.46 17.17
C ALA A 231 16.31 -1.40 18.20
N HIS A 232 17.02 -0.25 18.24
CA HIS A 232 16.69 0.90 19.10
C HIS A 232 16.46 0.55 20.59
N GLY A 233 17.24 -0.39 21.15
CA GLY A 233 17.10 -0.82 22.56
C GLY A 233 15.90 -1.76 22.82
N ARG A 234 15.17 -2.17 21.78
CA ARG A 234 14.11 -3.19 21.82
C ARG A 234 14.65 -4.53 21.35
N VAL A 235 14.43 -5.58 22.13
CA VAL A 235 14.61 -6.97 21.71
C VAL A 235 13.24 -7.61 21.57
N GLU A 236 12.96 -8.21 20.42
CA GLU A 236 11.72 -8.93 20.19
C GLU A 236 12.02 -10.35 19.69
N GLU A 237 11.49 -11.34 20.40
CA GLU A 237 11.54 -12.75 20.06
C GLU A 237 10.12 -13.20 19.66
N ARG A 238 10.00 -13.88 18.52
CA ARG A 238 8.74 -14.47 18.07
C ARG A 238 8.87 -15.96 17.83
N ARG A 239 7.84 -16.70 18.23
CA ARG A 239 7.68 -18.14 17.99
C ARG A 239 6.31 -18.39 17.40
N ALA A 240 6.23 -19.33 16.47
CA ALA A 240 4.97 -19.73 15.84
C ALA A 240 4.76 -21.24 15.95
N TRP A 241 3.50 -21.64 16.02
CA TRP A 241 3.03 -23.02 15.92
C TRP A 241 1.89 -23.06 14.91
N VAL A 242 1.79 -24.14 14.15
CA VAL A 242 0.72 -24.34 13.16
C VAL A 242 0.07 -25.70 13.39
N ARG A 243 -1.26 -25.76 13.33
CA ARG A 243 -2.02 -27.02 13.39
C ARG A 243 -3.12 -27.00 12.34
N ALA A 244 -3.26 -28.10 11.60
CA ALA A 244 -4.34 -28.30 10.65
C ALA A 244 -5.69 -28.41 11.38
N VAL A 245 -6.74 -27.83 10.78
CA VAL A 245 -8.12 -27.77 11.29
C VAL A 245 -9.15 -27.88 10.14
N PRO A 246 -9.10 -28.92 9.31
CA PRO A 246 -9.91 -28.99 8.08
C PRO A 246 -11.43 -28.85 8.33
N ASP A 247 -11.96 -29.35 9.45
CA ASP A 247 -13.40 -29.29 9.76
C ASP A 247 -13.87 -27.91 10.28
N TRP A 248 -12.93 -26.98 10.51
CA TRP A 248 -13.25 -25.69 11.11
C TRP A 248 -13.84 -24.70 10.12
N ALA A 249 -13.58 -24.85 8.82
CA ALA A 249 -14.15 -23.98 7.79
C ALA A 249 -15.68 -23.95 7.87
N GLU A 250 -16.32 -25.13 7.90
CA GLU A 250 -17.77 -25.27 8.03
C GLU A 250 -18.26 -24.85 9.42
N THR A 251 -17.61 -25.35 10.47
CA THR A 251 -17.98 -25.11 11.88
C THR A 251 -18.04 -23.63 12.22
N TYR A 252 -17.05 -22.85 11.77
CA TYR A 252 -16.96 -21.41 12.07
C TYR A 252 -17.43 -20.53 10.91
N ARG A 253 -17.85 -21.12 9.78
CA ARG A 253 -18.18 -20.42 8.53
C ARG A 253 -17.06 -19.50 8.07
N PHE A 254 -15.83 -20.00 8.13
CA PHE A 254 -14.63 -19.27 7.75
C PHE A 254 -14.09 -19.92 6.47
N ASP A 255 -14.49 -19.34 5.34
CA ASP A 255 -14.32 -19.94 4.02
C ASP A 255 -12.85 -20.25 3.71
N GLY A 256 -12.58 -21.48 3.27
CA GLY A 256 -11.23 -21.96 2.97
C GLY A 256 -10.30 -22.21 4.16
N LEU A 257 -10.77 -22.15 5.42
CA LEU A 257 -9.91 -22.37 6.60
C LEU A 257 -9.37 -23.81 6.66
N VAL A 258 -8.04 -23.95 6.58
CA VAL A 258 -7.35 -25.26 6.61
C VAL A 258 -6.48 -25.41 7.85
N ALA A 259 -5.92 -24.32 8.37
CA ALA A 259 -5.04 -24.37 9.52
C ALA A 259 -5.20 -23.14 10.42
N MET A 260 -4.85 -23.31 11.69
CA MET A 260 -4.65 -22.20 12.62
C MET A 260 -3.17 -22.10 12.95
N ALA A 261 -2.72 -20.88 13.24
CA ALA A 261 -1.43 -20.64 13.84
C ALA A 261 -1.55 -19.86 15.15
N ARG A 262 -0.64 -20.14 16.08
CA ARG A 262 -0.37 -19.34 17.27
C ARG A 262 0.96 -18.64 17.08
N ILE A 263 1.02 -17.34 17.37
CA ILE A 263 2.27 -16.58 17.43
C ILE A 263 2.39 -15.99 18.82
N ASP A 264 3.47 -16.35 19.50
CA ASP A 264 3.87 -15.71 20.75
C ASP A 264 4.99 -14.72 20.45
N ALA A 265 4.81 -13.48 20.90
CA ALA A 265 5.80 -12.42 20.85
C ALA A 265 6.20 -12.05 22.28
N ARG A 266 7.50 -12.05 22.54
CA ARG A 266 8.13 -11.52 23.75
C ARG A 266 8.91 -10.28 23.36
N ARG A 267 8.54 -9.13 23.92
CA ARG A 267 9.18 -7.85 23.66
C ARG A 267 9.80 -7.32 24.95
N LEU A 268 11.09 -7.00 24.91
CA LEU A 268 11.80 -6.32 25.98
C LEU A 268 12.07 -4.87 25.55
N VAL A 269 11.52 -3.90 26.29
CA VAL A 269 11.75 -2.46 26.08
C VAL A 269 12.17 -1.84 27.40
N ASN A 270 13.36 -1.25 27.46
CA ASN A 270 13.88 -0.56 28.65
C ASN A 270 13.77 -1.42 29.94
N GLY A 271 13.99 -2.73 29.83
CA GLY A 271 13.89 -3.67 30.95
C GLY A 271 12.48 -4.17 31.29
N GLN A 272 11.42 -3.65 30.64
CA GLN A 272 10.06 -4.16 30.77
C GLN A 272 9.76 -5.23 29.72
N GLU A 273 9.23 -6.36 30.18
CA GLU A 273 8.84 -7.48 29.34
C GLU A 273 7.34 -7.45 29.06
N GLU A 274 6.98 -7.40 27.78
CA GLU A 274 5.62 -7.57 27.29
C GLU A 274 5.50 -8.90 26.55
N ARG A 275 4.43 -9.64 26.83
CA ARG A 275 4.08 -10.87 26.10
C ARG A 275 2.75 -10.69 25.40
N GLN A 276 2.69 -11.09 24.14
CA GLN A 276 1.45 -11.09 23.35
C GLN A 276 1.32 -12.43 22.64
N THR A 277 0.13 -13.02 22.73
CA THR A 277 -0.26 -14.18 21.92
C THR A 277 -1.29 -13.76 20.90
N ARG A 278 -1.08 -14.16 19.64
CA ARG A 278 -1.97 -13.90 18.52
C ARG A 278 -2.33 -15.21 17.82
N TYR A 279 -3.55 -15.28 17.32
CA TYR A 279 -4.00 -16.41 16.50
C TYR A 279 -4.22 -15.95 15.06
N VAL A 280 -3.80 -16.78 14.11
CA VAL A 280 -3.91 -16.50 12.68
C VAL A 280 -4.69 -17.63 12.02
N ALA A 281 -5.73 -17.29 11.27
CA ALA A 281 -6.44 -18.22 10.41
C ALA A 281 -5.73 -18.33 9.06
N LEU A 282 -5.52 -19.56 8.59
CA LEU A 282 -4.78 -19.86 7.36
C LEU A 282 -5.66 -20.63 6.37
N SER A 283 -5.66 -20.23 5.11
CA SER A 283 -6.35 -21.00 4.05
C SER A 283 -5.52 -22.14 3.47
N CYS A 284 -4.23 -22.17 3.78
CA CYS A 284 -3.29 -23.20 3.39
C CYS A 284 -2.44 -23.61 4.59
N LEU A 285 -1.93 -24.84 4.57
CA LEU A 285 -1.05 -25.31 5.62
C LEU A 285 0.37 -24.77 5.37
N LEU A 286 0.82 -23.88 6.26
CA LEU A 286 2.16 -23.27 6.18
C LEU A 286 3.10 -23.84 7.23
N HIS A 287 4.40 -23.87 6.91
CA HIS A 287 5.43 -24.10 7.92
C HIS A 287 5.41 -22.96 8.95
N PRO A 288 5.68 -23.21 10.25
CA PRO A 288 5.71 -22.15 11.26
C PRO A 288 6.63 -20.96 10.93
N ASP A 289 7.80 -21.19 10.33
CA ASP A 289 8.70 -20.11 9.89
C ASP A 289 8.06 -19.25 8.79
N GLU A 290 7.28 -19.87 7.91
CA GLU A 290 6.59 -19.18 6.82
C GLU A 290 5.45 -18.30 7.37
N VAL A 291 4.75 -18.75 8.41
CA VAL A 291 3.77 -17.91 9.12
C VAL A 291 4.44 -16.67 9.71
N LEU A 292 5.62 -16.82 10.32
CA LEU A 292 6.37 -15.67 10.85
C LEU A 292 6.81 -14.72 9.73
N ARG A 293 7.22 -15.24 8.57
CA ARG A 293 7.54 -14.44 7.38
C ARG A 293 6.34 -13.61 6.92
N VAL A 294 5.19 -14.26 6.72
CA VAL A 294 3.95 -13.61 6.24
C VAL A 294 3.45 -12.55 7.23
N VAL A 295 3.41 -12.86 8.52
CA VAL A 295 2.97 -11.89 9.54
C VAL A 295 3.97 -10.74 9.69
N ARG A 296 5.28 -10.99 9.56
CA ARG A 296 6.27 -9.90 9.54
C ARG A 296 6.12 -9.04 8.28
N ALA A 297 5.87 -9.65 7.14
CA ALA A 297 5.63 -8.95 5.89
C ALA A 297 4.40 -8.02 5.97
N HIS A 298 3.37 -8.37 6.73
CA HIS A 298 2.26 -7.45 7.04
C HIS A 298 2.76 -6.13 7.64
N TRP A 299 3.56 -6.17 8.71
CA TRP A 299 4.11 -4.98 9.37
C TRP A 299 5.02 -4.13 8.49
N SER A 300 5.54 -4.70 7.40
CA SER A 300 6.34 -3.93 6.45
C SER A 300 5.56 -2.79 5.79
N ILE A 301 4.21 -2.83 5.76
CA ILE A 301 3.41 -1.73 5.24
C ILE A 301 3.54 -0.47 6.11
N GLU A 302 3.56 -0.60 7.43
CA GLU A 302 3.74 0.53 8.35
C GLU A 302 5.13 1.16 8.20
N ASP A 303 6.17 0.31 8.29
CA ASP A 303 7.56 0.77 8.27
C ASP A 303 8.01 1.23 6.87
N SER A 304 7.59 0.52 5.83
CA SER A 304 8.07 0.76 4.47
C SER A 304 7.15 1.71 3.71
N GLN A 305 5.84 1.69 3.89
CA GLN A 305 4.96 2.56 3.12
C GLN A 305 4.47 3.75 3.94
N HIS A 306 3.77 3.53 5.06
CA HIS A 306 3.17 4.63 5.84
C HIS A 306 4.21 5.65 6.29
N TRP A 307 5.29 5.18 6.92
CA TRP A 307 6.36 6.06 7.40
C TRP A 307 7.08 6.80 6.26
N ILE A 308 7.34 6.13 5.13
CA ILE A 308 8.03 6.78 4.00
C ILE A 308 7.15 7.87 3.38
N LEU A 309 5.85 7.65 3.25
CA LEU A 309 4.92 8.68 2.78
C LEU A 309 4.93 9.91 3.71
N ASP A 310 5.02 9.69 5.02
CA ASP A 310 5.05 10.80 5.99
C ASP A 310 6.39 11.55 5.96
N VAL A 311 7.51 10.84 5.87
CA VAL A 311 8.85 11.43 6.04
C VAL A 311 9.49 11.92 4.75
N ALA A 312 9.19 11.27 3.62
CA ALA A 312 9.73 11.64 2.30
C ALA A 312 8.77 12.51 1.48
N PHE A 313 7.45 12.39 1.69
CA PHE A 313 6.43 13.15 0.93
C PHE A 313 5.57 14.08 1.80
N GLY A 314 5.85 14.17 3.10
CA GLY A 314 5.15 15.08 4.00
C GLY A 314 3.65 14.80 4.13
N GLU A 315 3.19 13.58 3.82
CA GLU A 315 1.76 13.29 3.57
C GLU A 315 0.84 13.73 4.74
N ASP A 316 1.24 13.46 5.98
CA ASP A 316 0.49 13.87 7.17
C ASP A 316 0.49 15.39 7.46
N ARG A 317 1.44 16.15 6.92
CA ARG A 317 1.58 17.60 7.14
C ARG A 317 0.77 18.42 6.15
N ILE A 318 0.31 17.82 5.06
CA ILE A 318 -0.34 18.53 3.97
C ILE A 318 -1.83 18.72 4.28
N HIS A 319 -2.23 19.97 4.46
CA HIS A 319 -3.60 20.37 4.83
C HIS A 319 -4.53 20.61 3.65
N THR A 320 -4.56 19.68 2.69
CA THR A 320 -5.45 19.81 1.54
C THR A 320 -6.87 19.34 1.88
N ARG A 321 -7.86 20.22 1.71
CA ARG A 321 -9.24 20.04 2.23
C ARG A 321 -10.34 20.10 1.17
N ASN A 322 -9.99 20.37 -0.09
CA ASN A 322 -10.99 20.70 -1.11
C ASN A 322 -11.33 19.50 -1.98
N ASP A 323 -12.61 19.13 -2.00
CA ASP A 323 -13.20 18.12 -2.88
C ASP A 323 -12.34 16.84 -2.93
N HIS A 324 -11.96 16.39 -4.13
CA HIS A 324 -11.21 15.15 -4.35
C HIS A 324 -9.69 15.27 -4.21
N THR A 325 -9.18 16.48 -3.91
CA THR A 325 -7.75 16.78 -4.03
C THR A 325 -6.88 15.89 -3.15
N ALA A 326 -7.27 15.67 -1.89
CA ALA A 326 -6.47 14.87 -0.97
C ALA A 326 -6.31 13.42 -1.43
N GLN A 327 -7.39 12.79 -1.91
CA GLN A 327 -7.38 11.43 -2.42
C GLN A 327 -6.55 11.33 -3.71
N ASN A 328 -6.72 12.27 -4.64
CA ASN A 328 -5.97 12.27 -5.90
C ASN A 328 -4.46 12.48 -5.68
N LEU A 329 -4.06 13.36 -4.76
CA LEU A 329 -2.65 13.53 -4.40
C LEU A 329 -2.09 12.28 -3.71
N ALA A 330 -2.88 11.57 -2.91
CA ALA A 330 -2.44 10.30 -2.30
C ALA A 330 -2.14 9.25 -3.39
N ILE A 331 -2.98 9.13 -4.42
CA ILE A 331 -2.72 8.28 -5.60
C ILE A 331 -1.38 8.64 -6.24
N LEU A 332 -1.15 9.94 -6.48
CA LEU A 332 0.08 10.40 -7.12
C LEU A 332 1.33 10.10 -6.26
N ARG A 333 1.25 10.28 -4.93
CA ARG A 333 2.37 10.00 -4.01
C ARG A 333 2.77 8.54 -4.00
N ARG A 334 1.78 7.64 -4.01
CA ARG A 334 2.02 6.20 -4.03
C ARG A 334 2.64 5.76 -5.37
N LEU A 335 2.20 6.37 -6.47
CA LEU A 335 2.83 6.17 -7.77
C LEU A 335 4.28 6.64 -7.78
N ALA A 336 4.56 7.81 -7.19
CA ALA A 336 5.91 8.37 -7.11
C ALA A 336 6.82 7.50 -6.25
N LEU A 337 6.31 7.02 -5.10
CA LEU A 337 7.01 6.08 -4.23
C LEU A 337 7.35 4.77 -4.96
N ASN A 338 6.42 4.21 -5.71
CA ASN A 338 6.65 2.98 -6.48
C ASN A 338 7.75 3.17 -7.53
N LEU A 339 7.74 4.28 -8.26
CA LEU A 339 8.75 4.57 -9.27
C LEU A 339 10.14 4.85 -8.67
N LEU A 340 10.22 5.54 -7.53
CA LEU A 340 11.50 5.75 -6.83
C LEU A 340 12.09 4.44 -6.30
N ARG A 341 11.26 3.42 -6.07
CA ARG A 341 11.70 2.10 -5.61
C ARG A 341 12.18 1.18 -6.71
N SER A 342 11.69 1.34 -7.94
CA SER A 342 12.22 0.57 -9.07
C SER A 342 13.65 0.96 -9.43
N ASP A 343 14.07 2.17 -9.07
CA ASP A 343 15.46 2.57 -9.21
C ASP A 343 16.38 1.64 -8.37
N PRO A 344 17.41 1.01 -8.97
CA PRO A 344 18.21 -0.02 -8.32
C PRO A 344 19.24 0.53 -7.32
N THR A 345 19.39 1.86 -7.21
CA THR A 345 20.36 2.44 -6.28
C THR A 345 19.97 2.18 -4.82
N LYS A 346 20.98 2.01 -3.96
CA LYS A 346 20.80 1.81 -2.51
C LYS A 346 20.50 3.10 -1.75
N ASP A 347 20.29 4.21 -2.46
CA ASP A 347 19.96 5.50 -1.88
C ASP A 347 18.63 5.42 -1.11
N SER A 348 18.54 6.09 0.04
CA SER A 348 17.26 6.22 0.75
C SER A 348 16.22 6.91 -0.13
N ILE A 349 14.92 6.61 0.05
CA ILE A 349 13.85 7.27 -0.74
C ILE A 349 13.95 8.79 -0.66
N ARG A 350 14.22 9.33 0.53
CA ARG A 350 14.43 10.78 0.73
C ARG A 350 15.59 11.33 -0.11
N LEU A 351 16.69 10.57 -0.24
CA LEU A 351 17.82 10.96 -1.09
C LEU A 351 17.46 10.85 -2.58
N LYS A 352 16.72 9.82 -2.99
CA LYS A 352 16.24 9.69 -4.37
C LYS A 352 15.32 10.84 -4.77
N VAL A 353 14.40 11.25 -3.90
CA VAL A 353 13.55 12.44 -4.10
C VAL A 353 14.40 13.69 -4.34
N LYS A 354 15.38 13.93 -3.46
CA LYS A 354 16.31 15.06 -3.61
C LYS A 354 17.11 14.98 -4.91
N LYS A 355 17.63 13.81 -5.23
CA LYS A 355 18.41 13.56 -6.46
C LYS A 355 17.59 13.81 -7.72
N ALA A 356 16.30 13.46 -7.72
CA ALA A 356 15.38 13.78 -8.81
C ALA A 356 15.21 15.31 -8.95
N GLY A 357 15.17 16.06 -7.86
CA GLY A 357 15.17 17.53 -7.91
C GLY A 357 16.47 18.14 -8.44
N TRP A 358 17.62 17.60 -7.99
CA TRP A 358 18.95 18.15 -8.28
C TRP A 358 19.52 17.76 -9.64
N ASN A 359 19.25 16.54 -10.11
CA ASN A 359 19.87 15.97 -11.29
C ASN A 359 18.81 15.63 -12.35
N ASN A 360 18.78 16.45 -13.41
CA ASN A 360 17.84 16.28 -14.52
C ASN A 360 18.00 14.92 -15.22
N SER A 361 19.22 14.40 -15.38
CA SER A 361 19.44 13.08 -15.99
C SER A 361 18.83 11.96 -15.16
N PHE A 362 18.91 12.06 -13.83
CA PHE A 362 18.27 11.10 -12.94
C PHE A 362 16.74 11.20 -13.02
N LEU A 363 16.17 12.41 -12.98
CA LEU A 363 14.72 12.60 -13.19
C LEU A 363 14.25 12.02 -14.53
N LYS A 364 14.97 12.31 -15.61
CA LYS A 364 14.67 11.78 -16.95
C LYS A 364 14.70 10.25 -16.98
N SER A 365 15.65 9.61 -16.29
CA SER A 365 15.71 8.15 -16.20
C SER A 365 14.52 7.54 -15.46
N LEU A 366 13.96 8.24 -14.47
CA LEU A 366 12.71 7.82 -13.81
C LEU A 366 11.53 7.96 -14.76
N LEU A 367 11.40 9.12 -15.43
CA LEU A 367 10.31 9.37 -16.36
C LEU A 367 10.35 8.45 -17.60
N ALA A 368 11.53 8.04 -18.05
CA ALA A 368 11.69 7.12 -19.16
C ALA A 368 11.19 5.70 -18.86
N GLN A 369 11.21 5.26 -17.59
CA GLN A 369 10.64 3.97 -17.18
C GLN A 369 9.11 3.93 -17.31
N MET A 370 8.48 5.07 -17.56
CA MET A 370 7.04 5.21 -17.71
C MET A 370 6.58 5.16 -19.16
N ARG A 371 7.49 4.93 -20.13
CA ARG A 371 7.18 4.84 -21.57
C ARG A 371 6.88 3.41 -22.00
#